data_AF-A0A929HQV8-F1
#
_entry.id   AF-A0A929HQV8-F1
#
_cell.length_a   1.000
_cell.length_b   1.000
_cell.length_c   1.000
_cell.angle_alpha   90.00
_cell.angle_beta   90.00
_cell.angle_gamma   90.00
#
_symmetry.space_group_name_H-M   'P 1'
#
loop_
_entity.id
_entity.type
_entity.pdbx_description
1 polymer ?
#
loop_
_entity_poly.entity_id
_entity_poly.type
_entity_poly.pdbx_seq_one_letter_code
_entity_poly.pdbx_strand_id
1 'polypeptide(L)'
;MKTETELLEESFAALAPQGEALAARFYERLFAEYPEVTPLFEGISVKGQEKKLLASLVLLVQNLRNPDVLKDYLTALGARHVHYGVVAEHYPVVAENLLAVMAEFAGKLWTAEVEQAWTNTLNTVATIML
;
A
#
# COMPACT_ATOMS: atom_id res chain seq x y z
N MET A 1 -11.62 23.27 0.91
CA MET A 1 -11.35 21.88 1.37
C MET A 1 -10.21 21.35 0.54
N LYS A 2 -9.38 20.48 1.13
CA LYS A 2 -8.34 19.76 0.38
C LYS A 2 -8.99 18.71 -0.52
N THR A 3 -8.41 18.49 -1.68
CA THR A 3 -8.70 17.36 -2.56
C THR A 3 -8.16 16.06 -1.97
N GLU A 4 -8.67 14.91 -2.40
CA GLU A 4 -8.12 13.60 -1.99
C GLU A 4 -6.63 13.51 -2.33
N THR A 5 -6.22 14.01 -3.50
CA THR A 5 -4.80 14.04 -3.90
C THR A 5 -3.95 14.83 -2.91
N GLU A 6 -4.38 16.02 -2.48
CA GLU A 6 -3.64 16.81 -1.50
C GLU A 6 -3.56 16.10 -0.14
N LEU A 7 -4.64 15.43 0.30
CA LEU A 7 -4.63 14.65 1.54
C LEU A 7 -3.62 13.50 1.49
N LEU A 8 -3.55 12.77 0.37
CA LEU A 8 -2.61 11.69 0.15
C LEU A 8 -1.17 12.20 0.09
N GLU A 9 -0.90 13.25 -0.68
CA GLU A 9 0.43 13.86 -0.82
C GLU A 9 0.96 14.34 0.54
N GLU A 10 0.14 15.09 1.31
CA GLU A 10 0.55 15.62 2.61
C GLU A 10 0.72 14.54 3.69
N SER A 11 -0.23 13.61 3.80
CA SER A 11 -0.14 12.52 4.78
C SER A 11 1.04 11.59 4.50
N PHE A 12 1.31 11.28 3.22
CA PHE A 12 2.47 10.48 2.85
C PHE A 12 3.79 11.22 3.12
N ALA A 13 3.85 12.52 2.83
CA ALA A 13 5.05 13.32 3.11
C ALA A 13 5.40 13.33 4.60
N ALA A 14 4.39 13.35 5.48
CA ALA A 14 4.60 13.25 6.93
C ALA A 14 5.12 11.87 7.37
N LEU A 15 4.76 10.80 6.65
CA LEU A 15 5.21 9.44 6.91
C LEU A 15 6.59 9.13 6.31
N ALA A 16 7.03 9.88 5.30
CA ALA A 16 8.26 9.61 4.55
C ALA A 16 9.53 9.43 5.43
N PRO A 17 9.79 10.25 6.48
CA PRO A 17 10.95 10.05 7.36
C PRO A 17 10.95 8.71 8.10
N GLN A 18 9.78 8.07 8.22
CA GLN A 18 9.57 6.81 8.93
C GLN A 18 9.27 5.64 7.98
N GLY A 19 9.43 5.84 6.66
CA GLY A 19 8.99 4.88 5.64
C GLY A 19 9.59 3.48 5.78
N GLU A 20 10.85 3.35 6.20
CA GLU A 20 11.46 2.05 6.44
C GLU A 20 10.84 1.32 7.64
N ALA A 21 10.58 2.05 8.73
CA ALA A 21 9.94 1.49 9.92
C ALA A 21 8.47 1.12 9.64
N LEU A 22 7.77 1.93 8.85
CA LEU A 22 6.41 1.66 8.39
C LEU A 22 6.36 0.38 7.57
N ALA A 23 7.26 0.21 6.59
CA ALA A 23 7.30 -0.99 5.77
C ALA A 23 7.65 -2.25 6.57
N ALA A 24 8.58 -2.15 7.54
CA ALA A 24 8.88 -3.26 8.44
C ALA A 24 7.66 -3.63 9.30
N ARG A 25 6.98 -2.63 9.88
CA ARG A 25 5.77 -2.83 10.68
C ARG A 25 4.63 -3.46 9.85
N PHE A 26 4.50 -3.05 8.59
CA PHE A 26 3.53 -3.64 7.67
C PHE A 26 3.71 -5.16 7.56
N TYR A 27 4.93 -5.65 7.31
CA TYR A 27 5.16 -7.10 7.17
C TYR A 27 5.06 -7.85 8.51
N GLU A 28 5.51 -7.23 9.61
CA GLU A 28 5.32 -7.79 10.95
C GLU A 28 3.83 -8.02 11.26
N ARG A 29 3.00 -6.99 11.09
CA ARG A 29 1.55 -7.10 11.30
C ARG A 29 0.89 -8.04 10.30
N LEU A 30 1.30 -8.00 9.02
CA LEU A 30 0.72 -8.85 7.97
C LEU A 30 0.87 -10.33 8.32
N PHE A 31 2.06 -10.77 8.72
CA PHE A 31 2.32 -12.17 9.03
C PHE A 31 1.77 -12.60 10.40
N ALA A 32 1.58 -11.66 11.33
CA ALA A 32 0.97 -11.93 12.63
C ALA A 32 -0.56 -12.07 12.53
N GLU A 33 -1.23 -11.15 11.84
CA GLU A 33 -2.69 -11.07 11.77
C GLU A 33 -3.28 -11.96 10.66
N TYR A 34 -2.51 -12.18 9.57
CA TYR A 34 -2.96 -12.95 8.40
C TYR A 34 -1.93 -14.03 8.04
N PRO A 35 -1.71 -15.02 8.92
CA PRO A 35 -0.72 -16.07 8.68
C PRO A 35 -0.96 -16.83 7.37
N GLU A 36 -2.19 -16.85 6.85
CA GLU A 36 -2.57 -17.47 5.58
C GLU A 36 -1.88 -16.89 4.35
N VAL A 37 -1.40 -15.62 4.40
CA VAL A 37 -0.68 -15.03 3.26
C VAL A 37 0.81 -15.34 3.28
N THR A 38 1.35 -15.83 4.41
CA THR A 38 2.78 -16.13 4.60
C THR A 38 3.37 -17.03 3.50
N PRO A 39 2.68 -18.09 3.02
CA PRO A 39 3.20 -18.94 1.95
C PRO A 39 3.55 -18.21 0.65
N LEU A 40 2.89 -17.07 0.35
CA LEU A 40 3.19 -16.24 -0.82
C LEU A 40 4.57 -15.56 -0.74
N PHE A 41 5.15 -15.51 0.45
CA PHE A 41 6.43 -14.85 0.74
C PHE A 41 7.56 -15.84 1.05
N GLU A 42 7.32 -17.15 0.93
CA GLU A 42 8.36 -18.16 1.15
C GLU A 42 9.53 -18.03 0.18
N GLY A 43 10.75 -18.16 0.68
CA GLY A 43 11.98 -18.02 -0.12
C GLY A 43 12.27 -16.59 -0.58
N ILE A 44 11.49 -15.60 -0.14
CA ILE A 44 11.67 -14.19 -0.49
C ILE A 44 12.28 -13.43 0.69
N SER A 45 13.19 -12.51 0.40
CA SER A 45 13.73 -11.59 1.41
C SER A 45 12.65 -10.59 1.85
N VAL A 46 12.23 -10.66 3.11
CA VAL A 46 11.31 -9.68 3.74
C VAL A 46 11.88 -8.27 3.63
N LYS A 47 13.18 -8.07 3.93
CA LYS A 47 13.82 -6.75 3.78
C LYS A 47 13.80 -6.24 2.32
N GLY A 48 13.90 -7.16 1.35
CA GLY A 48 13.72 -6.82 -0.06
C GLY A 48 12.28 -6.41 -0.39
N GLN A 49 11.30 -7.05 0.22
CA GLN A 49 9.88 -6.74 0.04
C GLN A 49 9.46 -5.43 0.71
N GLU A 50 10.02 -5.09 1.88
CA GLU A 50 9.87 -3.77 2.51
C GLU A 50 10.27 -2.65 1.55
N LYS A 51 11.43 -2.77 0.90
CA LYS A 51 11.91 -1.79 -0.08
C LYS A 51 11.00 -1.68 -1.29
N LYS A 52 10.51 -2.81 -1.81
CA LYS A 52 9.59 -2.85 -2.96
C LYS A 52 8.23 -2.22 -2.63
N LEU A 53 7.70 -2.48 -1.44
CA LEU A 53 6.47 -1.87 -0.96
C LEU A 53 6.62 -0.36 -0.89
N LEU A 54 7.65 0.13 -0.20
CA LEU A 54 7.90 1.57 -0.06
C LEU A 54 8.08 2.24 -1.42
N ALA A 55 8.86 1.64 -2.33
CA ALA A 55 9.04 2.17 -3.68
C ALA A 55 7.72 2.23 -4.46
N SER A 56 6.84 1.25 -4.31
CA SER A 56 5.52 1.23 -4.95
C SER A 56 4.60 2.33 -4.41
N LEU A 57 4.62 2.58 -3.10
CA LEU A 57 3.85 3.68 -2.48
C LEU A 57 4.37 5.05 -2.90
N VAL A 58 5.70 5.22 -2.98
CA VAL A 58 6.32 6.45 -3.49
C VAL A 58 5.88 6.71 -4.93
N LEU A 59 5.96 5.69 -5.80
CA LEU A 59 5.55 5.81 -7.19
C LEU A 59 4.06 6.15 -7.31
N LEU A 60 3.21 5.50 -6.51
CA LEU A 60 1.77 5.77 -6.45
C LEU A 60 1.51 7.25 -6.14
N VAL A 61 2.08 7.76 -5.04
CA VAL A 61 1.86 9.14 -4.58
C VAL A 61 2.41 10.16 -5.58
N GLN A 62 3.59 9.91 -6.15
CA GLN A 62 4.20 10.79 -7.16
C GLN A 62 3.39 10.88 -8.46
N ASN A 63 2.50 9.92 -8.72
CA ASN A 63 1.74 9.84 -9.97
C ASN A 63 0.22 9.92 -9.76
N LEU A 64 -0.27 10.36 -8.60
CA LEU A 64 -1.72 10.53 -8.35
C LEU A 64 -2.41 11.43 -9.37
N ARG A 65 -1.64 12.32 -10.02
CA ARG A 65 -2.11 13.26 -11.05
C ARG A 65 -1.88 12.76 -12.49
N ASN A 66 -1.29 11.58 -12.64
CA ASN A 66 -0.93 10.95 -13.92
C ASN A 66 -1.59 9.56 -14.03
N PRO A 67 -2.93 9.49 -14.19
CA PRO A 67 -3.68 8.24 -14.09
C PRO A 67 -3.27 7.18 -15.14
N ASP A 68 -2.89 7.61 -16.35
CA ASP A 68 -2.47 6.67 -17.41
C ASP A 68 -1.16 5.95 -17.04
N VAL A 69 -0.20 6.67 -16.46
CA VAL A 69 1.08 6.10 -15.99
C VAL A 69 0.84 5.10 -14.87
N LEU A 70 -0.04 5.43 -13.92
CA LEU A 70 -0.39 4.52 -12.84
C LEU A 70 -1.09 3.27 -13.37
N LYS A 71 -2.01 3.42 -14.32
CA LYS A 71 -2.76 2.30 -14.89
C LYS A 71 -1.83 1.28 -15.53
N ASP A 72 -0.90 1.72 -16.37
CA ASP A 72 0.04 0.81 -17.04
C ASP A 72 0.96 0.10 -16.04
N TYR A 73 1.50 0.83 -15.06
CA TYR A 73 2.34 0.26 -14.01
C TYR A 73 1.59 -0.78 -13.17
N LEU A 74 0.38 -0.44 -12.71
CA LEU A 74 -0.43 -1.31 -11.85
C LEU A 74 -0.93 -2.54 -12.59
N THR A 75 -1.28 -2.42 -13.88
CA THR A 75 -1.65 -3.57 -14.71
C THR A 75 -0.48 -4.56 -14.82
N ALA A 76 0.74 -4.07 -15.10
CA ALA A 76 1.93 -4.92 -15.16
C ALA A 76 2.31 -5.52 -13.78
N LEU A 77 2.04 -4.80 -12.69
CA LEU A 77 2.22 -5.29 -11.34
C LEU A 77 1.20 -6.40 -11.01
N GLY A 78 -0.07 -6.21 -11.38
CA GLY A 78 -1.16 -7.18 -11.22
C GLY A 78 -0.88 -8.49 -11.93
N ALA A 79 -0.43 -8.45 -13.19
CA ALA A 79 -0.03 -9.64 -13.93
C ALA A 79 1.07 -10.47 -13.21
N ARG A 80 2.02 -9.80 -12.54
CA ARG A 80 3.03 -10.47 -11.70
C ARG A 80 2.41 -11.05 -10.43
N HIS A 81 1.48 -10.34 -9.79
CA HIS A 81 0.78 -10.83 -8.59
C HIS A 81 0.02 -12.13 -8.89
N VAL A 82 -0.68 -12.19 -10.03
CA VAL A 82 -1.33 -13.43 -10.50
C VAL A 82 -0.30 -14.56 -10.66
N HIS A 83 0.86 -14.28 -11.27
CA HIS A 83 1.94 -15.27 -11.40
C HIS A 83 2.50 -15.75 -10.05
N TYR A 84 2.46 -14.90 -9.01
CA TYR A 84 2.87 -15.24 -7.65
C TYR A 84 1.80 -16.01 -6.87
N GLY A 85 0.62 -16.24 -7.45
CA GLY A 85 -0.49 -16.93 -6.78
C GLY A 85 -1.36 -16.03 -5.93
N VAL A 86 -1.29 -14.70 -6.10
CA VAL A 86 -2.18 -13.76 -5.41
C VAL A 86 -3.58 -13.86 -6.03
N VAL A 87 -4.60 -13.96 -5.17
CA VAL A 87 -6.02 -13.99 -5.54
C VAL A 87 -6.75 -12.75 -5.00
N ALA A 88 -7.99 -12.55 -5.44
CA ALA A 88 -8.79 -11.37 -5.08
C ALA A 88 -8.98 -11.21 -3.56
N GLU A 89 -9.08 -12.31 -2.84
CA GLU A 89 -9.27 -12.38 -1.40
C GLU A 89 -8.06 -11.81 -0.60
N HIS A 90 -6.87 -11.76 -1.20
CA HIS A 90 -5.68 -11.21 -0.54
C HIS A 90 -5.64 -9.68 -0.56
N TYR A 91 -6.33 -9.02 -1.51
CA TYR A 91 -6.26 -7.56 -1.65
C TYR A 91 -6.89 -6.81 -0.46
N PRO A 92 -8.10 -7.17 0.02
CA PRO A 92 -8.67 -6.55 1.22
C PRO A 92 -7.77 -6.69 2.45
N VAL A 93 -7.12 -7.85 2.62
CA VAL A 93 -6.18 -8.12 3.73
C VAL A 93 -5.00 -7.14 3.70
N VAL A 94 -4.37 -6.99 2.53
CA VAL A 94 -3.24 -6.07 2.35
C VAL A 94 -3.67 -4.62 2.54
N ALA A 95 -4.84 -4.23 2.04
CA ALA A 95 -5.36 -2.87 2.16
C ALA A 95 -5.65 -2.51 3.63
N GLU A 96 -6.37 -3.38 4.36
CA GLU A 96 -6.65 -3.18 5.78
C GLU A 96 -5.35 -3.09 6.60
N ASN A 97 -4.40 -4.00 6.33
CA ASN A 97 -3.12 -3.99 7.01
C ASN A 97 -2.33 -2.71 6.77
N LEU A 98 -2.28 -2.23 5.52
CA LEU A 98 -1.59 -0.99 5.20
C LEU A 98 -2.24 0.21 5.87
N LEU A 99 -3.57 0.32 5.84
CA LEU A 99 -4.31 1.41 6.49
C LEU A 99 -4.07 1.43 8.00
N ALA A 100 -4.12 0.27 8.66
CA ALA A 100 -3.87 0.15 10.09
C ALA A 100 -2.45 0.62 10.48
N VAL A 101 -1.43 0.20 9.71
CA VAL A 101 -0.05 0.62 9.96
C VAL A 101 0.15 2.10 9.64
N MET A 102 -0.44 2.62 8.57
CA MET A 102 -0.34 4.06 8.26
C MET A 102 -1.00 4.91 9.35
N ALA A 103 -2.13 4.48 9.90
CA ALA A 103 -2.80 5.14 11.02
C ALA A 103 -1.92 5.16 12.29
N GLU A 104 -1.26 4.05 12.62
CA GLU A 104 -0.33 3.94 13.75
C GLU A 104 0.78 5.00 13.68
N PHE A 105 1.36 5.20 12.48
CA PHE A 105 2.48 6.13 12.28
C PHE A 105 2.05 7.59 12.08
N ALA A 106 0.88 7.82 11.49
CA ALA A 106 0.38 9.17 11.21
C ALA A 106 -0.17 9.86 12.48
N GLY A 107 -0.61 9.09 13.48
CA GLY A 107 -1.14 9.61 14.73
C GLY A 107 -2.27 10.61 14.49
N LYS A 108 -2.12 11.85 14.98
CA LYS A 108 -3.14 12.91 14.85
C LYS A 108 -3.39 13.37 13.41
N LEU A 109 -2.49 13.06 12.47
CA LEU A 109 -2.68 13.37 11.05
C LEU A 109 -3.66 12.40 10.38
N TRP A 110 -3.95 11.25 10.99
CA TRP A 110 -4.89 10.28 10.46
C TRP A 110 -6.33 10.68 10.79
N THR A 111 -6.89 11.61 10.00
CA THR A 111 -8.30 11.99 10.09
C THR A 111 -9.19 11.06 9.27
N ALA A 112 -10.50 11.13 9.48
CA ALA A 112 -11.46 10.38 8.68
C ALA A 112 -11.36 10.69 7.18
N GLU A 113 -11.04 11.94 6.80
CA GLU A 113 -10.84 12.27 5.38
C GLU A 113 -9.57 11.63 4.81
N VAL A 114 -8.48 11.57 5.60
CA VAL A 114 -7.23 10.92 5.18
C VAL A 114 -7.43 9.41 5.02
N GLU A 115 -8.08 8.77 5.99
CA GLU A 115 -8.40 7.35 5.94
C GLU A 115 -9.27 7.01 4.72
N GLN A 116 -10.30 7.81 4.46
CA GLN A 116 -11.18 7.61 3.31
C GLN A 116 -10.42 7.79 1.99
N ALA A 117 -9.55 8.80 1.88
CA ALA A 117 -8.76 9.04 0.68
C ALA A 117 -7.79 7.87 0.39
N TRP A 118 -7.11 7.34 1.41
CA TRP A 118 -6.25 6.16 1.27
C TRP A 118 -7.06 4.92 0.92
N THR A 119 -8.21 4.71 1.57
CA THR A 119 -9.12 3.58 1.28
C THR A 119 -9.57 3.59 -0.18
N ASN A 120 -10.04 4.74 -0.69
CA ASN A 120 -10.45 4.90 -2.09
C ASN A 120 -9.31 4.62 -3.06
N THR A 121 -8.10 5.10 -2.74
CA THR A 121 -6.90 4.89 -3.54
C THR A 121 -6.52 3.41 -3.60
N LEU A 122 -6.49 2.72 -2.46
CA LEU A 122 -6.13 1.30 -2.39
C LEU A 122 -7.17 0.41 -3.09
N ASN A 123 -8.46 0.74 -2.99
CA ASN A 123 -9.52 0.06 -3.74
C ASN A 123 -9.35 0.23 -5.26
N THR A 124 -8.98 1.43 -5.70
CA THR A 124 -8.69 1.71 -7.12
C THR A 124 -7.47 0.92 -7.59
N VAL A 125 -6.40 0.90 -6.79
CA VAL A 125 -5.18 0.11 -7.06
C VAL A 125 -5.53 -1.37 -7.20
N ALA A 126 -6.26 -1.94 -6.24
CA ALA A 126 -6.70 -3.34 -6.29
C ALA A 126 -7.54 -3.62 -7.54
N THR A 127 -8.46 -2.74 -7.89
CA THR A 127 -9.30 -2.88 -9.10
C THR A 127 -8.49 -2.92 -10.39
N ILE A 128 -7.40 -2.15 -10.48
CA ILE A 128 -6.53 -2.14 -11.67
C ILE A 128 -5.64 -3.39 -11.73
N MET A 129 -5.27 -3.95 -10.56
CA MET A 129 -4.37 -5.09 -10.48
C MET A 129 -5.06 -6.45 -10.66
N LEU A 130 -6.38 -6.51 -10.49
CA LEU A 130 -7.22 -7.70 -10.71
C LEU A 130 -7.54 -7.90 -12.19
#